data_AF-A0A2E8KCQ1-F1
#
_entry.id   AF-A0A2E8KCQ1-F1
#
_cell.length_a   1.000
_cell.length_b   1.000
_cell.length_c   1.000
_cell.angle_alpha   90.00
_cell.angle_beta   90.00
_cell.angle_gamma   90.00
#
_symmetry.space_group_name_H-M   'P 1'
#
loop_
_entity.id
_entity.type
_entity.pdbx_description
1 polymer ?
#
loop_
_entity_poly.entity_id
_entity_poly.type
_entity_poly.pdbx_seq_one_letter_code
_entity_poly.pdbx_strand_id
1 'polypeptide(L)'
;MLRSDIVATQLDEGDIEISGIVNLDYSFVVGDDLVYVFAEYYRNGFGVSKLPTSIAMLPRPLQSRLVRGEVFNMMRDYGALGIAVPWHPLVNQSLTFLLNLHDSSSLVQTSVSYEPGDHQRLQLGFVKPLGRAGDEFGGVSLLGTDLISGGGARVFFRWLYYF
;
A
#
# COMPACT_ATOMS: atom_id res chain seq x y z
N MET A 1 -10.74 13.27 -10.13
CA MET A 1 -9.96 13.19 -11.39
C MET A 1 -9.71 11.72 -11.71
N LEU A 2 -9.53 11.38 -12.99
CA LEU A 2 -9.09 10.05 -13.42
C LEU A 2 -7.67 10.21 -14.00
N ARG A 3 -6.72 9.43 -13.50
CA ARG A 3 -5.32 9.40 -13.97
C ARG A 3 -4.90 7.96 -14.20
N SER A 4 -4.07 7.74 -15.22
CA SER A 4 -3.48 6.43 -15.48
C SER A 4 -2.07 6.57 -16.01
N ASP A 5 -1.14 5.76 -15.51
CA ASP A 5 0.23 5.69 -15.98
C ASP A 5 0.60 4.24 -16.33
N ILE A 6 1.39 4.06 -17.38
CA ILE A 6 1.82 2.74 -17.87
C ILE A 6 3.33 2.78 -18.10
N VAL A 7 4.03 1.74 -17.65
CA VAL A 7 5.48 1.59 -17.80
C VAL A 7 5.76 0.23 -18.42
N ALA A 8 6.41 0.23 -19.58
CA ALA A 8 6.96 -0.96 -20.21
C ALA A 8 8.46 -1.05 -19.90
N THR A 9 8.91 -2.20 -19.41
CA THR A 9 10.31 -2.45 -19.06
C THR A 9 10.84 -3.60 -19.89
N GLN A 10 11.87 -3.35 -20.68
CA GLN A 10 12.58 -4.40 -21.40
C GLN A 10 13.58 -5.08 -20.46
N LEU A 11 13.61 -6.41 -20.48
CA LEU A 11 14.55 -7.26 -19.76
C LEU A 11 15.76 -7.57 -20.64
N ASP A 12 16.87 -7.97 -20.00
CA ASP A 12 18.12 -8.34 -20.68
C ASP A 12 17.92 -9.52 -21.67
N GLU A 13 16.92 -10.38 -21.41
CA GLU A 13 16.54 -11.51 -22.26
C GLU A 13 15.60 -11.12 -23.42
N GLY A 14 15.24 -9.84 -23.54
CA GLY A 14 14.40 -9.29 -24.61
C GLY A 14 12.90 -9.23 -24.31
N ASP A 15 12.45 -9.89 -23.25
CA ASP A 15 11.05 -9.84 -22.79
C ASP A 15 10.64 -8.44 -22.32
N ILE A 16 9.38 -8.09 -22.49
CA ILE A 16 8.81 -6.80 -22.05
C ILE A 16 7.78 -7.05 -20.96
N GLU A 17 8.01 -6.45 -19.80
CA GLU A 17 7.07 -6.45 -18.69
C GLU A 17 6.35 -5.11 -18.56
N ILE A 18 5.03 -5.16 -18.38
CA ILE A 18 4.18 -3.97 -18.32
C ILE A 18 3.60 -3.81 -16.93
N SER A 19 3.95 -2.71 -16.28
CA SER A 19 3.31 -2.25 -15.05
C SER A 19 2.41 -1.05 -15.35
N GLY A 20 1.38 -0.86 -14.54
CA GLY A 20 0.49 0.28 -14.73
C GLY A 20 -0.33 0.60 -13.51
N ILE A 21 -0.83 1.82 -13.47
CA ILE A 21 -1.67 2.33 -12.40
C ILE A 21 -2.86 3.07 -12.99
N VAL A 22 -4.02 2.91 -12.37
CA VAL A 22 -5.22 3.70 -12.65
C VAL A 22 -5.73 4.23 -11.32
N ASN A 23 -5.83 5.54 -11.20
CA ASN A 23 -6.27 6.24 -10.00
C ASN A 23 -7.50 7.07 -10.32
N LEU A 24 -8.52 6.96 -9.48
CA LEU A 24 -9.74 7.75 -9.49
C LEU A 24 -9.88 8.44 -8.14
N ASP A 25 -9.91 9.76 -8.16
CA ASP A 25 -10.14 10.58 -6.97
C ASP A 25 -11.41 11.42 -7.11
N TYR A 26 -12.07 11.69 -5.99
CA TYR A 26 -13.26 12.52 -5.94
C TYR A 26 -13.36 13.22 -4.59
N SER A 27 -13.73 14.49 -4.61
CA SER A 27 -14.01 15.27 -3.40
C SER A 27 -15.45 15.72 -3.41
N PHE A 28 -16.12 15.61 -2.28
CA PHE A 28 -17.50 16.06 -2.10
C PHE A 28 -17.71 16.64 -0.72
N VAL A 29 -18.69 17.54 -0.62
CA VAL A 29 -19.02 18.20 0.63
C VAL A 29 -20.01 17.35 1.42
N VAL A 30 -19.72 17.14 2.70
CA VAL A 30 -20.60 16.50 3.67
C VAL A 30 -20.78 17.48 4.84
N GLY A 31 -21.95 18.08 4.97
CA GLY A 31 -22.14 19.20 5.90
C GLY A 31 -21.32 20.41 5.46
N ASP A 32 -20.39 20.87 6.29
CA ASP A 32 -19.45 21.96 5.98
C ASP A 32 -18.05 21.44 5.58
N ASP A 33 -17.84 20.12 5.59
CA ASP A 33 -16.53 19.50 5.42
C ASP A 33 -16.34 18.94 4.00
N LEU A 34 -15.18 19.21 3.40
CA LEU A 34 -14.79 18.63 2.12
C LEU A 34 -14.11 17.27 2.33
N VAL A 35 -14.87 16.21 2.11
CA VAL A 35 -14.38 14.83 2.18
C VAL A 35 -13.70 14.46 0.87
N TYR A 36 -12.53 13.83 0.97
CA TYR A 36 -11.78 13.30 -0.17
C TYR A 36 -11.83 11.78 -0.17
N VAL A 37 -12.09 11.18 -1.32
CA VAL A 37 -12.01 9.73 -1.52
C VAL A 37 -11.17 9.41 -2.75
N PHE A 38 -10.52 8.25 -2.75
CA PHE A 38 -9.87 7.73 -3.92
C PHE A 38 -9.99 6.21 -4.01
N ALA A 39 -9.89 5.73 -5.25
CA ALA A 39 -9.74 4.34 -5.60
C ALA A 39 -8.58 4.21 -6.59
N GLU A 40 -7.75 3.19 -6.39
CA GLU A 40 -6.58 2.93 -7.22
C GLU A 40 -6.51 1.45 -7.57
N TYR A 41 -6.07 1.17 -8.78
CA TYR A 41 -5.67 -0.15 -9.22
C TYR A 41 -4.22 -0.08 -9.69
N TYR A 42 -3.38 -0.94 -9.13
CA TYR A 42 -1.98 -1.07 -9.51
C TYR A 42 -1.70 -2.49 -10.02
N ARG A 43 -1.12 -2.57 -11.21
CA ARG A 43 -0.64 -3.81 -11.80
C ARG A 43 0.88 -3.82 -11.82
N ASN A 44 1.48 -4.75 -11.09
CA ASN A 44 2.90 -5.04 -11.11
C ASN A 44 3.19 -6.04 -12.23
N GLY A 45 3.88 -5.60 -13.29
CA GLY A 45 4.26 -6.47 -14.42
C GLY A 45 5.12 -7.66 -13.99
N PHE A 46 5.99 -7.47 -13.00
CA PHE A 46 6.86 -8.53 -12.48
C PHE A 46 6.20 -9.42 -11.43
N GLY A 47 4.99 -9.07 -10.98
CA GLY A 47 4.31 -9.74 -9.89
C GLY A 47 3.76 -11.12 -10.27
N VAL A 48 3.66 -12.01 -9.29
CA VAL A 48 3.08 -13.35 -9.48
C VAL A 48 1.57 -13.35 -9.22
N SER A 49 0.82 -14.22 -9.91
CA SER A 49 -0.61 -14.40 -9.63
C SER A 49 -0.89 -15.34 -8.46
N LYS A 50 0.10 -16.13 -8.05
CA LYS A 50 0.03 -17.04 -6.91
C LYS A 50 1.35 -17.00 -6.18
N LEU A 51 1.32 -16.74 -4.88
CA LEU A 51 2.51 -16.81 -4.05
C LEU A 51 3.05 -18.24 -4.02
N PRO A 52 4.35 -18.41 -4.30
CA PRO A 52 5.00 -19.68 -4.04
C PRO A 52 5.17 -19.90 -2.53
N THR A 53 5.38 -21.16 -2.14
CA THR A 53 5.57 -21.57 -0.73
C THR A 53 6.80 -20.92 -0.09
N SER A 54 7.75 -20.43 -0.88
CA SER A 54 8.93 -19.73 -0.40
C SER A 54 9.26 -18.54 -1.31
N ILE A 55 9.66 -17.42 -0.70
CA ILE A 55 10.14 -16.22 -1.41
C ILE A 55 11.29 -16.54 -2.39
N ALA A 56 12.12 -17.53 -2.07
CA ALA A 56 13.23 -17.96 -2.93
C ALA A 56 12.77 -18.55 -4.29
N MET A 57 11.49 -18.95 -4.41
CA MET A 57 10.90 -19.48 -5.63
C MET A 57 10.23 -18.40 -6.50
N LEU A 58 10.28 -17.12 -6.11
CA LEU A 58 9.79 -16.04 -6.95
C LEU A 58 10.61 -15.94 -8.25
N PRO A 59 10.07 -15.40 -9.35
CA PRO A 59 10.85 -15.14 -10.56
C PRO A 59 12.08 -14.28 -10.27
N ARG A 60 13.23 -14.61 -10.86
CA ARG A 60 14.48 -13.83 -10.67
C ARG A 60 14.31 -12.32 -10.95
N PRO A 61 13.58 -11.91 -12.01
CA PRO A 61 13.33 -10.49 -12.27
C PRO A 61 12.66 -9.78 -11.09
N LEU A 62 11.69 -10.43 -10.44
CA LEU A 62 10.97 -9.90 -9.28
C LEU A 62 11.86 -9.88 -8.03
N GLN A 63 12.59 -10.96 -7.74
CA GLN A 63 13.49 -11.04 -6.60
C GLN A 63 14.54 -9.92 -6.63
N SER A 64 15.18 -9.73 -7.79
CA SER A 64 16.22 -8.72 -7.93
C SER A 64 15.70 -7.30 -7.69
N ARG A 65 14.46 -7.01 -8.12
CA ARG A 65 13.80 -5.71 -7.94
C ARG A 65 13.34 -5.47 -6.50
N LEU A 66 12.85 -6.51 -5.82
CA LEU A 66 12.52 -6.46 -4.40
C LEU A 66 13.77 -6.14 -3.55
N VAL A 67 14.90 -6.79 -3.85
CA VAL A 67 16.17 -6.53 -3.14
C VAL A 67 16.70 -5.12 -3.40
N ARG A 68 16.51 -4.58 -4.61
CA ARG A 68 16.88 -3.20 -4.95
C ARG A 68 15.87 -2.15 -4.44
N GLY A 69 14.70 -2.57 -3.95
CA GLY A 69 13.61 -1.66 -3.55
C GLY A 69 12.92 -0.96 -4.72
N GLU A 70 13.06 -1.50 -5.94
CA GLU A 70 12.38 -0.97 -7.14
C GLU A 70 10.88 -1.33 -7.15
N VAL A 71 10.54 -2.45 -6.54
CA VAL A 71 9.16 -2.87 -6.27
C VAL A 71 9.06 -3.27 -4.81
N PHE A 72 7.90 -3.03 -4.20
CA PHE A 72 7.66 -3.29 -2.78
C PHE A 72 6.68 -4.43 -2.54
N ASN A 73 6.11 -4.98 -3.62
CA ASN A 73 4.98 -5.87 -3.61
C ASN A 73 5.24 -7.07 -4.55
N MET A 74 4.76 -8.25 -4.17
CA MET A 74 5.11 -9.54 -4.79
C MET A 74 4.07 -10.01 -5.81
N MET A 75 2.81 -9.68 -5.57
CA MET A 75 1.68 -10.12 -6.38
C MET A 75 1.44 -9.19 -7.57
N ARG A 76 0.63 -9.65 -8.52
CA ARG A 76 0.46 -8.94 -9.81
C ARG A 76 -0.52 -7.78 -9.76
N ASP A 77 -1.59 -7.88 -8.99
CA ASP A 77 -2.72 -6.95 -9.06
C ASP A 77 -3.15 -6.51 -7.65
N TYR A 78 -3.19 -5.19 -7.44
CA TYR A 78 -3.58 -4.55 -6.18
C TYR A 78 -4.68 -3.53 -6.39
N GLY A 79 -5.55 -3.41 -5.41
CA GLY A 79 -6.46 -2.28 -5.26
C GLY A 79 -6.04 -1.42 -4.08
N ALA A 80 -6.30 -0.12 -4.13
CA ALA A 80 -6.33 0.71 -2.94
C ALA A 80 -7.62 1.52 -2.89
N LEU A 81 -8.18 1.67 -1.70
CA LEU A 81 -9.30 2.56 -1.43
C LEU A 81 -8.90 3.45 -0.28
N GLY A 82 -9.17 4.74 -0.39
CA GLY A 82 -8.91 5.65 0.70
C GLY A 82 -9.94 6.75 0.84
N ILE A 83 -10.01 7.26 2.06
CA ILE A 83 -10.86 8.37 2.44
C ILE A 83 -10.06 9.27 3.39
N ALA A 84 -10.22 10.58 3.23
CA ALA A 84 -9.73 11.59 4.15
C ALA A 84 -10.91 12.48 4.57
N VAL A 85 -11.13 12.56 5.88
CA VAL A 85 -12.23 13.30 6.50
C VAL A 85 -11.64 14.38 7.41
N PRO A 86 -11.84 15.67 7.09
CA PRO A 86 -11.50 16.75 8.00
C PRO A 86 -12.64 16.93 9.00
N TRP A 87 -12.55 16.29 10.17
CA TRP A 87 -13.58 16.40 11.22
C TRP A 87 -13.65 17.81 11.86
N HIS A 88 -12.55 18.55 11.79
CA HIS A 88 -12.40 19.91 12.29
C HIS A 88 -11.28 20.60 11.49
N PRO A 89 -11.22 21.94 11.39
CA PRO A 89 -10.10 22.64 10.73
C PRO A 89 -8.70 22.26 11.21
N LEU A 90 -8.60 21.71 12.43
CA LEU A 90 -7.35 21.28 13.05
C LEU A 90 -7.23 19.75 13.13
N VAL A 91 -8.28 18.98 12.81
CA VAL A 91 -8.31 17.51 12.98
C VAL A 91 -8.70 16.85 11.66
N ASN A 92 -7.79 16.05 11.11
CA ASN A 92 -8.03 15.28 9.90
C ASN A 92 -7.78 13.79 10.16
N GLN A 93 -8.63 12.94 9.61
CA GLN A 93 -8.45 11.50 9.64
C GLN A 93 -8.30 10.96 8.23
N SER A 94 -7.27 10.15 8.01
CA SER A 94 -7.14 9.33 6.82
C SER A 94 -7.38 7.85 7.15
N LEU A 95 -7.98 7.14 6.20
CA LEU A 95 -8.15 5.70 6.21
C LEU A 95 -7.84 5.18 4.81
N THR A 96 -6.99 4.17 4.71
CA THR A 96 -6.61 3.53 3.45
C THR A 96 -6.62 2.02 3.62
N PHE A 97 -7.25 1.35 2.67
CA PHE A 97 -7.23 -0.09 2.49
C PHE A 97 -6.39 -0.38 1.26
N LEU A 98 -5.33 -1.17 1.41
CA LEU A 98 -4.62 -1.77 0.29
C LEU A 98 -5.07 -3.23 0.22
N LEU A 99 -5.54 -3.64 -0.94
CA LEU A 99 -6.10 -4.96 -1.20
C LEU A 99 -5.19 -5.67 -2.18
N ASN A 100 -4.79 -6.89 -1.85
CA ASN A 100 -4.28 -7.80 -2.85
C ASN A 100 -5.49 -8.43 -3.56
N LEU A 101 -5.47 -8.46 -4.90
CA LEU A 101 -6.61 -8.96 -5.68
C LEU A 101 -6.48 -10.45 -6.05
N HIS A 102 -5.38 -11.09 -5.68
CA HIS A 102 -5.11 -12.51 -5.95
C HIS A 102 -5.13 -13.38 -4.70
N ASP A 103 -4.69 -12.85 -3.56
CA ASP A 103 -4.92 -13.45 -2.27
C ASP A 103 -5.89 -12.57 -1.47
N SER A 104 -6.71 -13.15 -0.59
CA SER A 104 -7.71 -12.37 0.17
C SER A 104 -7.08 -11.52 1.28
N SER A 105 -5.82 -11.11 1.12
CA SER A 105 -5.10 -10.31 2.10
C SER A 105 -5.17 -8.82 1.78
N SER A 106 -5.08 -8.03 2.85
CA SER A 106 -5.19 -6.59 2.80
C SER A 106 -4.35 -5.93 3.88
N LEU A 107 -4.07 -4.66 3.71
CA LEU A 107 -3.38 -3.82 4.69
C LEU A 107 -4.27 -2.61 4.97
N VAL A 108 -4.64 -2.45 6.23
CA VAL A 108 -5.42 -1.29 6.69
C VAL A 108 -4.49 -0.31 7.34
N GLN A 109 -4.59 0.95 6.94
CA GLN A 109 -3.85 2.06 7.52
C GLN A 109 -4.83 3.17 7.89
N THR A 110 -4.76 3.68 9.11
CA THR A 110 -5.50 4.88 9.48
C THR A 110 -4.61 5.79 10.29
N SER A 111 -4.79 7.09 10.13
CA SER A 111 -4.12 8.07 10.97
C SER A 111 -5.02 9.24 11.26
N VAL A 112 -4.87 9.82 12.44
CA VAL A 112 -5.49 11.08 12.83
C VAL A 112 -4.37 12.09 13.03
N SER A 113 -4.46 13.24 12.37
CA SER A 113 -3.59 14.38 12.58
C SER A 113 -4.31 15.48 13.33
N TYR A 114 -3.59 16.12 14.25
CA TYR A 114 -4.01 17.31 14.97
C TYR A 114 -2.99 18.44 14.78
N GLU A 115 -3.45 19.58 14.31
CA GLU A 115 -2.63 20.75 13.94
C GLU A 115 -3.07 21.94 14.79
N PRO A 116 -2.60 22.06 16.06
CA PRO A 116 -3.05 23.11 16.99
C PRO A 116 -2.65 24.53 16.58
N GLY A 117 -1.71 24.68 15.65
CA GLY A 117 -1.25 25.95 15.11
C GLY A 117 -0.22 25.73 14.02
N ASP A 118 0.31 26.83 13.47
CA ASP A 118 1.08 26.79 12.21
C ASP A 118 2.45 26.10 12.31
N HIS A 119 2.93 25.85 13.52
CA HIS A 119 4.28 25.35 13.78
C HIS A 119 4.31 23.90 14.24
N GLN A 120 3.15 23.24 14.40
CA GLN A 120 3.09 21.91 15.02
C GLN A 120 2.07 21.01 14.36
N ARG A 121 2.46 19.74 14.18
CA ARG A 121 1.55 18.67 13.78
C ARG A 121 1.79 17.44 14.66
N LEU A 122 0.72 16.95 15.27
CA LEU A 122 0.69 15.67 15.98
C LEU A 122 -0.03 14.66 15.09
N GLN A 123 0.49 13.44 14.99
CA GLN A 123 -0.14 12.36 14.24
C GLN A 123 -0.09 11.07 15.04
N LEU A 124 -1.25 10.45 15.21
CA LEU A 124 -1.38 9.09 15.72
C LEU A 124 -1.83 8.21 14.56
N GLY A 125 -1.16 7.08 14.36
CA GLY A 125 -1.53 6.17 13.28
C GLY A 125 -1.45 4.71 13.67
N PHE A 126 -2.19 3.91 12.90
CA PHE A 126 -2.33 2.48 13.07
C PHE A 126 -2.23 1.82 11.71
N VAL A 127 -1.41 0.77 11.63
CA VAL A 127 -1.22 -0.05 10.43
C VAL A 127 -1.39 -1.50 10.83
N LYS A 128 -2.30 -2.21 10.17
CA LYS A 128 -2.53 -3.63 10.43
C LYS A 128 -2.71 -4.39 9.13
N PRO A 129 -1.85 -5.39 8.87
CA PRO A 129 -2.13 -6.36 7.84
C PRO A 129 -3.23 -7.31 8.30
N LEU A 130 -4.08 -7.70 7.35
CA LEU A 130 -5.16 -8.65 7.48
C LEU A 130 -4.95 -9.71 6.40
N GLY A 131 -4.62 -10.93 6.79
CA GLY A 131 -4.37 -12.02 5.85
C GLY A 131 -4.17 -13.33 6.59
N ARG A 132 -4.27 -14.46 5.89
CA ARG A 132 -3.94 -15.77 6.44
C ARG A 132 -2.43 -16.00 6.33
N ALA A 133 -1.87 -16.85 7.20
CA ALA A 133 -0.46 -17.24 7.08
C ALA A 133 -0.21 -17.82 5.67
N GLY A 134 0.82 -17.31 4.99
CA GLY A 134 1.13 -17.67 3.60
C GLY A 134 0.63 -16.67 2.54
N ASP A 135 -0.31 -15.80 2.89
CA ASP A 135 -0.68 -14.65 2.04
C ASP A 135 0.37 -13.54 2.14
N GLU A 136 0.45 -12.66 1.15
CA GLU A 136 1.48 -11.60 1.13
C GLU A 136 1.46 -10.74 2.40
N PHE A 137 0.28 -10.23 2.76
CA PHE A 137 0.13 -9.40 3.95
C PHE A 137 0.00 -10.23 5.23
N GLY A 138 -0.35 -11.52 5.13
CA GLY A 138 -0.39 -12.44 6.28
C GLY A 138 0.98 -12.97 6.70
N GLY A 139 2.02 -12.69 5.92
CA GLY A 139 3.39 -13.11 6.16
C GLY A 139 3.73 -14.38 5.40
N VAL A 140 4.77 -14.29 4.57
CA VAL A 140 5.26 -15.42 3.76
C VAL A 140 6.34 -16.16 4.54
N SER A 141 6.29 -17.50 4.54
CA SER A 141 7.30 -18.32 5.23
C SER A 141 8.69 -18.12 4.61
N LEU A 142 9.66 -17.88 5.48
CA LEU A 142 11.07 -17.88 5.13
C LEU A 142 11.57 -19.32 5.13
N LEU A 143 12.00 -19.79 3.96
CA LEU A 143 12.72 -21.06 3.80
C LEU A 143 12.00 -22.31 4.36
N GLY A 144 10.65 -22.32 4.39
CA GLY A 144 9.88 -23.46 4.89
C GLY A 144 9.94 -23.65 6.40
N THR A 145 10.34 -22.60 7.14
CA THR A 145 10.34 -22.55 8.60
C THR A 145 9.11 -21.80 9.13
N ASP A 146 8.82 -21.89 10.42
CA ASP A 146 7.75 -21.13 11.09
C ASP A 146 8.01 -19.61 11.14
N LEU A 147 9.15 -19.14 10.61
CA LEU A 147 9.47 -17.72 10.51
C LEU A 147 8.73 -17.09 9.34
N ILE A 148 7.85 -16.14 9.64
CA ILE A 148 7.11 -15.34 8.65
C ILE A 148 7.80 -14.00 8.40
N SER A 149 7.99 -13.65 7.12
CA SER A 149 8.30 -12.30 6.68
C SER A 149 6.97 -11.58 6.44
N GLY A 150 6.41 -10.98 7.50
CA GLY A 150 5.19 -10.19 7.45
C GLY A 150 5.30 -8.97 8.34
N GLY A 151 4.64 -7.87 7.95
CA GLY A 151 4.55 -6.69 8.81
C GLY A 151 3.72 -7.00 10.05
N GLY A 152 4.22 -6.73 11.26
CA GLY A 152 3.37 -6.75 12.45
C GLY A 152 2.35 -5.60 12.42
N ALA A 153 1.29 -5.72 13.22
CA ALA A 153 0.43 -4.57 13.54
C ALA A 153 1.27 -3.50 14.25
N ARG A 154 1.14 -2.25 13.82
CA ARG A 154 1.94 -1.12 14.29
C ARG A 154 1.04 0.01 14.71
N VAL A 155 1.35 0.59 15.86
CA VAL A 155 0.85 1.89 16.29
C VAL A 155 2.05 2.83 16.28
N PHE A 156 1.86 4.05 15.80
CA PHE A 156 2.90 5.07 15.83
C PHE A 156 2.34 6.40 16.26
N PHE A 157 3.20 7.18 16.91
CA PHE A 157 2.98 8.58 17.21
C PHE A 157 4.10 9.39 16.56
N ARG A 158 3.74 10.51 15.95
CA ARG A 158 4.68 11.43 15.30
C ARG A 158 4.35 12.86 15.71
N TRP A 159 5.37 13.57 16.14
CA TRP A 159 5.32 15.01 16.38
C TRP A 159 6.27 15.69 15.40
N LEU A 160 5.74 16.66 14.64
CA LEU A 160 6.52 17.52 13.76
C LEU A 160 6.42 18.94 14.30
N TYR A 161 7.57 19.62 14.36
CA TYR A 161 7.71 21.03 14.72
C TYR A 161 8.41 21.76 13.57
N TYR A 162 7.83 22.85 13.11
CA TYR A 162 8.35 23.70 12.03
C TYR A 162 8.85 25.02 12.63
N PHE A 163 10.00 25.50 12.16
CA PHE A 163 10.69 26.72 12.62
C PHE A 163 10.74 27.79 11.53
#